data_AF-A0A8J2TLB0-F1
#
_entry.id   AF-A0A8J2TLB0-F1
#
_cell.length_a   1.000
_cell.length_b   1.000
_cell.length_c   1.000
_cell.angle_alpha   90.00
_cell.angle_beta   90.00
_cell.angle_gamma   90.00
#
_symmetry.space_group_name_H-M   'P 1'
#
loop_
_entity.id
_entity.type
_entity.pdbx_description
1 polymer ?
#
loop_
_entity_poly.entity_id
_entity_poly.type
_entity_poly.pdbx_seq_one_letter_code
_entity_poly.pdbx_strand_id
1 'polypeptide(L)'
;MELGVSEPLLENKLTVKRPGIIQINLPSDRPTLEVNKEYYWTVAILCNEKRPSENAYARAVIKRIPLTTELRQKLNATSNPLTKAQIFAQSGIWYDAITTSYQAYTEAPNSNAPAYFWQLLQQIGLNKSRLMEKFANHR
;
A
#
# COMPACT_ATOMS: atom_id res chain seq x y z
N MET A 1 -20.55 -24.21 -1.99
CA MET A 1 -19.94 -23.16 -2.83
C MET A 1 -21.06 -22.44 -3.52
N GLU A 2 -21.32 -21.18 -3.15
CA GLU A 2 -22.23 -20.35 -3.94
C GLU A 2 -21.56 -19.98 -5.26
N LEU A 3 -22.26 -20.24 -6.37
CA LEU A 3 -21.79 -19.89 -7.70
C LEU A 3 -21.74 -18.36 -7.83
N GLY A 4 -20.55 -17.80 -8.07
CA GLY A 4 -20.36 -16.37 -8.34
C GLY A 4 -19.66 -15.56 -7.25
N VAL A 5 -19.31 -16.15 -6.10
CA VAL A 5 -18.48 -15.48 -5.09
C VAL A 5 -17.01 -15.83 -5.36
N SER A 6 -16.22 -14.85 -5.80
CA SER A 6 -14.77 -15.01 -5.93
C SER A 6 -14.15 -15.18 -4.55
N GLU A 7 -13.44 -16.27 -4.31
CA GLU A 7 -12.70 -16.49 -3.07
C GLU A 7 -11.57 -15.44 -2.92
N PRO A 8 -11.45 -14.77 -1.75
CA PRO A 8 -10.40 -13.79 -1.55
C PRO A 8 -9.03 -14.46 -1.54
N LEU A 9 -8.04 -13.85 -2.22
CA LEU A 9 -6.64 -14.29 -2.15
C LEU A 9 -6.06 -14.17 -0.74
N LEU A 10 -6.53 -13.18 0.01
CA LEU A 10 -6.15 -12.90 1.38
C LEU A 10 -7.32 -12.24 2.11
N GLU A 11 -7.66 -12.76 3.28
CA GLU A 11 -8.59 -12.15 4.23
C GLU A 11 -7.97 -12.17 5.62
N ASN A 12 -7.79 -11.00 6.23
CA ASN A 12 -7.15 -10.85 7.53
C ASN A 12 -7.97 -9.92 8.43
N LYS A 13 -8.13 -10.31 9.70
CA LYS A 13 -8.62 -9.41 10.76
C LYS A 13 -7.43 -8.90 11.55
N LEU A 14 -7.24 -7.57 11.56
CA LEU A 14 -6.09 -6.93 12.20
C LEU A 14 -6.54 -6.06 13.38
N THR A 15 -5.86 -6.19 14.53
CA THR A 15 -6.05 -5.29 15.67
C THR A 15 -5.04 -4.15 15.61
N VAL A 16 -5.51 -2.95 15.32
CA VAL A 16 -4.66 -1.75 15.23
C VAL A 16 -4.46 -1.15 16.62
N LYS A 17 -3.25 -1.27 17.17
CA LYS A 17 -2.93 -0.77 18.52
C LYS A 17 -2.49 0.69 18.57
N ARG A 18 -1.92 1.20 17.47
CA ARG A 18 -1.40 2.58 17.38
C ARG A 18 -1.71 3.17 16.01
N PRO A 19 -2.00 4.49 15.92
CA PRO A 19 -2.09 5.17 14.64
C PRO A 19 -0.77 5.06 13.87
N GLY A 20 -0.85 4.84 12.56
CA GLY A 20 0.34 4.75 11.72
C GLY A 20 0.08 4.02 10.41
N ILE A 21 1.16 3.61 9.76
CA ILE A 21 1.16 2.83 8.53
C ILE A 21 1.14 1.35 8.92
N ILE A 22 0.28 0.58 8.26
CA ILE A 22 0.19 -0.86 8.43
C ILE A 22 0.64 -1.50 7.12
N GLN A 23 1.66 -2.35 7.20
CA GLN A 23 2.11 -3.15 6.08
C GLN A 23 1.47 -4.53 6.14
N ILE A 24 0.87 -4.95 5.02
CA ILE A 24 0.32 -6.29 4.86
C ILE A 24 1.11 -6.97 3.75
N ASN A 25 1.77 -8.07 4.09
CA ASN A 25 2.46 -8.90 3.10
C ASN A 25 1.53 -10.03 2.65
N LEU A 26 1.49 -10.30 1.35
CA LEU A 26 0.84 -11.49 0.84
C LEU A 26 1.64 -12.72 1.29
N PRO A 27 0.98 -13.73 1.89
CA PRO A 27 1.64 -14.98 2.26
C PRO A 27 2.28 -15.67 1.06
N SER A 28 3.45 -16.29 1.27
CA SER A 28 4.20 -16.96 0.19
C SER A 28 3.56 -18.26 -0.31
N ASP A 29 2.64 -18.83 0.47
CA ASP A 29 1.83 -20.01 0.12
C ASP A 29 0.59 -19.66 -0.72
N ARG A 30 0.36 -18.38 -1.02
CA ARG A 30 -0.71 -17.91 -1.90
C ARG A 30 -0.18 -17.52 -3.29
N PRO A 31 -0.97 -17.66 -4.36
CA PRO A 31 -0.59 -17.20 -5.68
C PRO A 31 -0.21 -15.72 -5.68
N THR A 32 0.91 -15.37 -6.32
CA THR A 32 1.24 -13.97 -6.57
C THR A 32 0.21 -13.34 -7.48
N LEU A 33 0.02 -12.02 -7.40
CA LEU A 33 -0.84 -11.30 -8.34
C LEU A 33 -0.36 -11.56 -9.78
N GLU A 34 -1.27 -12.06 -10.61
CA GLU A 34 -1.01 -12.25 -12.05
C GLU A 34 -0.83 -10.91 -12.76
N VAL A 35 0.05 -10.90 -13.77
CA VAL A 35 0.30 -9.72 -14.59
C VAL A 35 -0.93 -9.38 -15.42
N ASN A 36 -1.23 -8.10 -15.54
CA ASN A 36 -2.37 -7.54 -16.27
C ASN A 36 -3.76 -7.93 -15.75
N LYS A 37 -3.84 -8.57 -14.58
CA LYS A 37 -5.10 -8.86 -13.90
C LYS A 37 -5.40 -7.81 -12.83
N GLU A 38 -6.64 -7.36 -12.79
CA GLU A 38 -7.15 -6.43 -11.77
C GLU A 38 -7.65 -7.20 -10.56
N TYR A 39 -7.31 -6.69 -9.39
CA TYR A 39 -7.71 -7.22 -8.10
C TYR A 39 -8.34 -6.11 -7.27
N TYR A 40 -9.40 -6.44 -6.54
CA TYR A 40 -9.99 -5.51 -5.58
C TYR A 40 -9.37 -5.77 -4.21
N TRP A 41 -8.95 -4.70 -3.54
CA TRP A 41 -8.67 -4.74 -2.12
C TRP A 41 -9.69 -3.88 -1.39
N THR A 42 -10.15 -4.37 -0.24
CA THR A 42 -11.11 -3.68 0.63
C THR A 42 -10.57 -3.71 2.05
N VAL A 43 -10.63 -2.58 2.74
CA VAL A 43 -10.39 -2.47 4.18
C VAL A 43 -11.65 -1.93 4.82
N ALA A 44 -12.11 -2.58 5.89
CA ALA A 44 -13.25 -2.13 6.68
C ALA A 44 -12.84 -1.95 8.15
N ILE A 45 -13.36 -0.91 8.78
CA ILE A 45 -13.26 -0.73 10.23
C ILE A 45 -14.47 -1.43 10.85
N LEU A 46 -14.22 -2.48 11.62
CA LEU A 46 -15.27 -3.26 12.27
C LEU A 46 -15.72 -2.55 13.55
N CYS A 47 -16.75 -1.71 13.45
CA CYS A 47 -17.36 -1.05 14.61
C CYS A 47 -18.39 -1.96 15.30
N ASN A 48 -19.16 -2.71 14.53
CA ASN A 48 -20.14 -3.68 15.01
C ASN A 48 -20.10 -4.95 14.16
N GLU A 49 -19.52 -6.02 14.70
CA GLU A 49 -19.38 -7.29 13.99
C GLU A 49 -20.72 -7.96 13.64
N LYS A 50 -21.80 -7.61 14.37
CA LYS A 50 -23.15 -8.13 14.10
C LYS A 50 -23.85 -7.40 12.96
N ARG A 51 -23.31 -6.27 12.50
CA ARG A 51 -23.87 -5.49 11.36
C ARG A 51 -22.77 -5.03 10.40
N PRO A 52 -22.13 -5.96 9.66
CA PRO A 52 -21.02 -5.61 8.77
C PRO A 52 -21.36 -4.60 7.68
N SER A 53 -22.63 -4.52 7.26
CA SER A 53 -23.14 -3.57 6.28
C SER A 53 -23.06 -2.11 6.70
N GLU A 54 -22.95 -1.83 8.01
CA GLU A 54 -22.83 -0.48 8.57
C GLU A 54 -21.37 -0.04 8.75
N ASN A 55 -20.40 -0.93 8.50
CA ASN A 55 -18.99 -0.61 8.71
C ASN A 55 -18.47 0.38 7.67
N ALA A 56 -17.71 1.38 8.12
CA ALA A 56 -16.94 2.24 7.23
C ALA A 56 -15.87 1.41 6.51
N TYR A 57 -15.79 1.55 5.18
CA TYR A 57 -14.81 0.82 4.37
C TYR A 57 -14.22 1.69 3.27
N ALA A 58 -13.05 1.29 2.80
CA ALA A 58 -12.41 1.78 1.59
C ALA A 58 -12.17 0.60 0.65
N ARG A 59 -12.38 0.81 -0.65
CA ARG A 59 -12.11 -0.17 -1.69
C ARG A 59 -11.34 0.49 -2.81
N ALA A 60 -10.36 -0.22 -3.38
CA ALA A 60 -9.67 0.20 -4.58
C ALA A 60 -9.24 -1.02 -5.42
N VAL A 61 -8.84 -0.73 -6.66
CA VAL A 61 -8.30 -1.71 -7.59
C VAL A 61 -6.78 -1.63 -7.58
N ILE A 62 -6.12 -2.78 -7.62
CA ILE A 62 -4.69 -2.92 -7.89
C ILE A 62 -4.48 -3.83 -9.10
N LYS A 63 -3.49 -3.48 -9.93
CA LYS A 63 -3.12 -4.26 -11.11
C LYS A 63 -1.61 -4.41 -11.14
N ARG A 64 -1.13 -5.64 -11.22
CA ARG A 64 0.30 -5.89 -11.46
C ARG A 64 0.59 -5.67 -12.93
N ILE A 65 1.37 -4.66 -13.26
CA ILE A 65 1.81 -4.42 -14.63
C ILE A 65 3.14 -5.14 -14.93
N PRO A 66 3.41 -5.51 -16.19
CA PRO A 66 4.72 -6.06 -16.54
C PRO A 66 5.80 -5.00 -16.40
N LEU A 67 6.97 -5.37 -15.85
CA LEU A 67 8.14 -4.51 -15.88
C LEU A 67 8.77 -4.55 -17.27
N THR A 68 9.01 -3.38 -17.86
CA THR A 68 9.77 -3.28 -19.11
C THR A 68 11.23 -3.71 -18.89
N THR A 69 11.90 -4.12 -19.98
CA THR A 69 13.32 -4.50 -19.93
C THR A 69 14.18 -3.35 -19.39
N GLU A 70 13.92 -2.13 -19.85
CA GLU A 70 14.63 -0.93 -19.40
C GLU A 70 14.44 -0.68 -17.89
N LEU A 71 13.19 -0.77 -17.41
CA LEU A 71 12.91 -0.58 -15.98
C LEU A 71 13.58 -1.65 -15.14
N ARG A 72 13.58 -2.91 -15.59
CA ARG A 72 14.28 -4.00 -14.91
C ARG A 72 15.78 -3.75 -14.84
N GLN A 73 16.40 -3.25 -15.90
CA GLN A 73 17.82 -2.89 -15.91
C GLN A 73 18.12 -1.78 -14.90
N LYS A 74 17.31 -0.70 -14.88
CA LYS A 74 17.44 0.41 -13.91
C LYS A 74 17.34 -0.09 -12.46
N LEU A 75 16.36 -0.96 -12.17
CA LEU A 75 16.16 -1.52 -10.83
C LEU A 75 17.31 -2.46 -10.41
N ASN A 76 17.91 -3.18 -11.35
CA ASN A 76 19.04 -4.08 -11.07
C ASN A 76 20.38 -3.35 -10.91
N ALA A 77 20.50 -2.13 -11.45
CA ALA A 77 21.71 -1.31 -11.35
C ALA A 77 21.95 -0.74 -9.95
N THR A 78 21.03 -0.92 -9.00
CA THR A 78 21.18 -0.41 -7.63
C THR A 78 20.60 -1.37 -6.60
N SER A 79 21.26 -1.50 -5.45
CA SER A 79 20.72 -2.17 -4.27
C SER A 79 20.04 -1.19 -3.30
N ASN A 80 20.20 0.13 -3.50
CA ASN A 80 19.68 1.15 -2.58
C ASN A 80 18.14 1.25 -2.69
N PRO A 81 17.39 1.01 -1.60
CA PRO A 81 15.92 1.05 -1.62
C PRO A 81 15.36 2.44 -1.97
N LEU A 82 15.97 3.52 -1.49
CA LEU A 82 15.51 4.88 -1.82
C LEU A 82 15.64 5.16 -3.32
N THR A 83 16.75 4.73 -3.93
CA THR A 83 16.95 4.86 -5.38
C THR A 83 15.93 4.00 -6.15
N LYS A 84 15.65 2.78 -5.71
CA LYS A 84 14.60 1.94 -6.33
C LYS A 84 13.22 2.59 -6.24
N ALA A 85 12.87 3.17 -5.09
CA ALA A 85 11.61 3.88 -4.90
C ALA A 85 11.48 5.06 -5.88
N GLN A 86 12.56 5.81 -6.10
CA GLN A 86 12.60 6.91 -7.07
C GLN A 86 12.40 6.42 -8.51
N ILE A 87 13.03 5.31 -8.89
CA ILE A 87 12.85 4.69 -10.21
C ILE A 87 11.39 4.26 -10.42
N PHE A 88 10.75 3.64 -9.42
CA PHE A 88 9.35 3.28 -9.50
C PHE A 88 8.44 4.51 -9.64
N ALA A 89 8.68 5.56 -8.84
CA ALA A 89 7.90 6.80 -8.89
C ALA A 89 7.99 7.47 -10.28
N GLN A 90 9.21 7.57 -10.83
CA GLN A 90 9.45 8.13 -12.17
C GLN A 90 8.78 7.31 -13.28
N SER A 91 8.60 6.02 -13.05
CA SER A 91 7.93 5.10 -14.00
C SER A 91 6.42 5.03 -13.80
N GLY A 92 5.85 5.85 -12.91
CA GLY A 92 4.41 5.85 -12.61
C GLY A 92 3.93 4.64 -11.79
N ILE A 93 4.84 3.84 -11.23
CA ILE A 93 4.51 2.64 -10.44
C ILE A 93 4.38 3.04 -8.96
N TRP A 94 3.29 3.76 -8.66
CA TRP A 94 3.13 4.47 -7.40
C TRP A 94 3.08 3.57 -6.16
N TYR A 95 2.39 2.42 -6.23
CA TYR A 95 2.30 1.47 -5.10
C TYR A 95 3.69 0.93 -4.71
N ASP A 96 4.47 0.47 -5.68
CA ASP A 96 5.85 0.00 -5.46
C ASP A 96 6.77 1.13 -4.97
N ALA A 97 6.58 2.36 -5.45
CA ALA A 97 7.32 3.53 -4.98
C ALA A 97 7.05 3.82 -3.50
N ILE A 98 5.79 3.80 -3.06
CA ILE A 98 5.40 3.99 -1.66
C ILE A 98 5.93 2.86 -0.77
N THR A 99 5.73 1.61 -1.16
CA THR A 99 6.18 0.46 -0.37
C THR A 99 7.71 0.45 -0.23
N THR A 100 8.43 0.71 -1.32
CA THR A 100 9.90 0.69 -1.32
C THR A 100 10.49 1.91 -0.60
N SER A 101 9.86 3.09 -0.70
CA SER A 101 10.29 4.27 0.08
C SER A 101 10.03 4.09 1.58
N TYR A 102 8.93 3.41 1.96
CA TYR A 102 8.69 3.06 3.36
C TYR A 102 9.74 2.07 3.89
N GLN A 103 10.12 1.06 3.10
CA GLN A 103 11.25 0.19 3.44
C GLN A 103 12.53 0.99 3.66
N ALA A 104 12.88 1.89 2.72
CA ALA A 104 14.05 2.77 2.84
C ALA A 104 14.01 3.63 4.11
N TYR A 105 12.82 4.15 4.47
CA TYR A 105 12.62 4.87 5.72
C TYR A 105 12.92 3.95 6.93
N THR A 106 12.33 2.77 6.99
CA THR A 106 12.53 1.87 8.14
C THR A 106 13.98 1.41 8.31
N GLU A 107 14.72 1.24 7.21
CA GLU A 107 16.13 0.82 7.23
C GLU A 107 17.08 1.98 7.60
N ALA A 108 16.79 3.20 7.16
CA ALA A 108 17.65 4.36 7.37
C ALA A 108 16.85 5.60 7.82
N PRO A 109 16.32 5.62 9.07
CA PRO A 109 15.42 6.66 9.55
C PRO A 109 16.06 8.05 9.70
N ASN A 110 17.39 8.13 9.76
CA ASN A 110 18.14 9.39 9.84
C ASN A 110 18.65 9.88 8.47
N SER A 111 18.22 9.25 7.37
CA SER A 111 18.56 9.64 6.00
C SER A 111 17.49 10.57 5.38
N ASN A 112 17.56 10.79 4.07
CA ASN A 112 16.52 11.50 3.31
C ASN A 112 15.29 10.62 2.97
N ALA A 113 15.32 9.32 3.26
CA ALA A 113 14.21 8.41 2.97
C ALA A 113 12.88 8.78 3.64
N PRO A 114 12.82 9.19 4.93
CA PRO A 114 11.57 9.66 5.53
C PRO A 114 10.98 10.87 4.81
N ALA A 115 11.81 11.84 4.43
CA ALA A 115 11.36 13.04 3.72
C ALA A 115 10.76 12.67 2.35
N TYR A 116 11.41 11.77 1.62
CA TYR A 116 10.92 11.29 0.34
C TYR A 116 9.60 10.50 0.45
N PHE A 117 9.49 9.62 1.45
CA PHE A 117 8.24 8.90 1.74
C PHE A 117 7.08 9.88 1.99
N TRP A 118 7.30 10.91 2.82
CA TRP A 118 6.28 11.94 3.07
C TRP A 118 5.94 12.74 1.81
N GLN A 119 6.92 13.06 0.97
CA GLN A 119 6.68 13.74 -0.31
C GLN A 119 5.74 12.93 -1.22
N LEU A 120 5.92 11.61 -1.32
CA LEU A 120 5.04 10.76 -2.12
C LEU A 120 3.60 10.73 -1.57
N LEU A 121 3.42 10.74 -0.24
CA LEU A 121 2.09 10.84 0.37
C LEU A 121 1.43 12.21 0.09
N GLN A 122 2.20 13.29 0.11
CA GLN A 122 1.68 14.63 -0.17
C GLN A 122 1.18 14.76 -1.62
N GLN A 123 1.81 14.08 -2.59
CA GLN A 123 1.37 14.07 -3.98
C GLN A 123 -0.07 13.55 -4.16
N ILE A 124 -0.55 12.70 -3.24
CA ILE A 124 -1.93 12.19 -3.24
C ILE A 124 -2.81 12.88 -2.19
N GLY A 125 -2.37 14.01 -1.65
CA GLY A 125 -3.12 14.82 -0.70
C GLY A 125 -3.17 14.27 0.73
N LEU A 126 -2.28 13.33 1.08
CA LEU A 126 -2.10 12.82 2.43
C LEU A 126 -1.01 13.61 3.17
N ASN A 127 -1.40 14.79 3.66
CA ASN A 127 -0.53 15.67 4.42
C ASN A 127 -0.62 15.36 5.92
N LYS A 128 0.50 15.46 6.64
CA LYS A 128 0.59 15.23 8.09
C LYS A 128 -0.42 16.09 8.89
N SER A 129 -0.63 17.34 8.48
CA SER A 129 -1.62 18.25 9.10
C SER A 129 -3.07 17.81 8.85
N ARG A 130 -3.39 17.43 7.61
CA ARG A 130 -4.73 17.00 7.18
C ARG A 130 -5.18 15.71 7.86
N LEU A 131 -4.24 14.81 8.15
CA LEU A 131 -4.52 13.58 8.89
C LEU A 131 -4.94 13.88 10.34
N MET A 132 -4.39 14.92 10.98
CA MET A 132 -4.75 15.28 12.35
C MET A 132 -6.10 16.03 12.45
N GLU A 133 -6.45 16.87 11.47
CA GLU A 133 -7.73 17.60 11.45
C GLU A 133 -8.95 16.69 11.28
N LYS A 134 -8.88 15.67 10.41
CA LYS A 134 -10.02 14.77 10.18
C LYS A 134 -10.40 13.93 11.40
N PHE A 135 -9.46 13.64 12.30
CA PHE A 135 -9.75 12.94 13.56
C PHE A 135 -10.11 13.88 14.73
N ALA A 136 -9.87 15.19 14.59
CA ALA A 136 -10.25 16.18 15.59
C ALA A 136 -11.73 16.58 15.48
N ASN A 137 -12.30 16.60 14.27
CA ASN A 137 -13.69 17.03 14.01
C ASN A 137 -14.74 15.90 14.09
N HIS A 138 -14.39 14.71 14.56
CA HIS A 138 -15.31 13.58 14.76
C HIS A 138 -15.32 13.09 16.22
N ARG A 139 -15.09 14.01 17.17
CA ARG A 139 -15.35 13.80 18.60
C ARG A 139 -16.58 14.58 19.03
#